data_AF-A0A4U0U7W3-F1
#
_entry.id   AF-A0A4U0U7W3-F1
#
_cell.length_a   1.000
_cell.length_b   1.000
_cell.length_c   1.000
_cell.angle_alpha   90.00
_cell.angle_beta   90.00
_cell.angle_gamma   90.00
#
_symmetry.space_group_name_H-M   'P 1'
#
loop_
_entity.id
_entity.type
_entity.pdbx_description
1 polymer ?
#
loop_
_entity_poly.entity_id
_entity_poly.type
_entity_poly.pdbx_seq_one_letter_code
_entity_poly.pdbx_strand_id
1 'polypeptide(L)'
;MHTKPLTPSDLHILTQVFDPETAPPNPNKPAREQPLIDRSLPSEPSYPASKDSAAILARLRAREKEAVGLIEAYEGRLQTPEAASVSLDGEEGRRRRKKDVYEASLGMLDRLVEEGPEYASARNNRAQVRRWGVGGDCGLVVRGAREAGVVGGDAGWHADAKDGARDWREEGTAVLADLQTAITLASPASPGEAVSPAQGRLLAQAYTQLGAVYHQAGQDMLEAAAVPAKAEVMVTVAVDSLRNWSAEDFEEAAARCFRLGGQYGNEVAKALAVQMNPYARLCGRIVEEALRKESAGVGWGSA
;
A
#
# COMPACT_ATOMS: atom_id res chain seq x y z
N MET A 1 23.27 -0.45 42.43
CA MET A 1 23.35 -1.50 41.39
C MET A 1 24.34 -1.05 40.33
N HIS A 2 25.39 -1.83 40.04
CA HIS A 2 26.37 -1.49 39.00
C HIS A 2 25.81 -1.87 37.63
N THR A 3 25.32 -0.91 36.87
CA THR A 3 24.92 -1.13 35.47
C THR A 3 26.18 -1.18 34.63
N LYS A 4 26.63 -2.39 34.27
CA LYS A 4 27.72 -2.57 33.32
C LYS A 4 27.24 -2.01 31.96
N PRO A 5 27.93 -1.03 31.36
CA PRO A 5 27.51 -0.50 30.07
C PRO A 5 27.59 -1.61 29.01
N LEU A 6 26.58 -1.68 28.15
CA LEU A 6 26.54 -2.62 27.03
C LEU A 6 27.79 -2.45 26.17
N THR A 7 28.44 -3.55 25.81
CA THR A 7 29.59 -3.48 24.91
C THR A 7 29.13 -3.14 23.49
N PRO A 8 30.00 -2.64 22.62
CA PRO A 8 29.66 -2.44 21.20
C PRO A 8 29.16 -3.72 20.52
N SER A 9 29.64 -4.89 20.95
CA SER A 9 29.19 -6.19 20.46
C SER A 9 27.77 -6.51 20.93
N ASP A 10 27.44 -6.20 22.19
CA ASP A 10 26.09 -6.37 22.74
C ASP A 10 25.12 -5.41 22.03
N LEU A 11 25.51 -4.15 21.84
CA LEU A 11 24.71 -3.17 21.12
C LEU A 11 24.44 -3.65 19.68
N HIS A 12 25.44 -4.19 18.99
CA HIS A 12 25.29 -4.75 17.65
C HIS A 12 24.35 -5.95 17.60
N ILE A 13 24.45 -6.89 18.55
CA ILE A 13 23.55 -8.04 18.64
C ILE A 13 22.12 -7.57 18.94
N LEU A 14 21.95 -6.63 19.87
CA LEU A 14 20.63 -6.08 20.20
C LEU A 14 20.05 -5.34 18.99
N THR A 15 20.83 -4.54 18.26
CA THR A 15 20.37 -3.95 16.99
C THR A 15 20.00 -5.02 15.97
N GLN A 16 20.75 -6.12 15.83
CA GLN A 16 20.38 -7.22 14.93
C GLN A 16 19.12 -7.99 15.36
N VAL A 17 18.84 -8.05 16.65
CA VAL A 17 17.66 -8.74 17.22
C VAL A 17 16.43 -7.83 17.15
N PHE A 18 16.58 -6.53 17.36
CA PHE A 18 15.47 -5.57 17.46
C PHE A 18 15.20 -4.76 16.19
N ASP A 19 16.24 -4.51 15.39
CA ASP A 19 16.16 -3.86 14.09
C ASP A 19 17.07 -4.58 13.07
N PRO A 20 16.70 -5.82 12.68
CA PRO A 20 17.49 -6.62 11.75
C PRO A 20 17.67 -5.97 10.37
N GLU A 21 16.91 -4.91 10.07
CA GLU A 21 16.86 -4.26 8.76
C GLU A 21 17.69 -2.95 8.70
N THR A 22 17.92 -2.27 9.83
CA THR A 22 18.89 -1.15 9.92
C THR A 22 20.20 -1.51 10.63
N ALA A 23 20.28 -2.71 11.21
CA ALA A 23 21.51 -3.21 11.81
C ALA A 23 22.67 -3.19 10.80
N PRO A 24 23.87 -2.72 11.20
CA PRO A 24 25.03 -2.78 10.33
C PRO A 24 25.28 -4.23 9.90
N PRO A 25 25.70 -4.45 8.64
CA PRO A 25 25.88 -5.79 8.09
C PRO A 25 26.83 -6.59 8.97
N ASN A 26 26.41 -7.81 9.34
CA ASN A 26 27.26 -8.73 10.08
C ASN A 26 28.47 -9.10 9.19
N PRO A 27 29.73 -8.93 9.63
CA PRO A 27 30.88 -9.32 8.82
C PRO A 27 30.95 -10.83 8.52
N ASN A 28 30.22 -11.66 9.28
CA ASN A 28 30.17 -13.13 9.13
C ASN A 28 28.83 -13.66 8.59
N LYS A 29 27.92 -12.77 8.15
CA LYS A 29 26.64 -13.14 7.50
C LYS A 29 26.55 -12.31 6.20
N PRO A 30 26.19 -12.89 5.04
CA PRO A 30 25.95 -12.06 3.86
C PRO A 30 24.95 -10.96 4.22
N ALA A 31 25.29 -9.71 3.87
CA ALA A 31 24.43 -8.56 4.11
C ALA A 31 23.02 -8.89 3.61
N ARG A 32 22.00 -8.78 4.47
CA ARG A 32 20.62 -9.02 4.04
C ARG A 32 20.32 -8.08 2.89
N GLU A 33 19.91 -8.72 1.80
CA GLU A 33 20.04 -8.31 0.41
C GLU A 33 19.28 -7.01 0.13
N GLN A 34 19.90 -5.83 0.28
CA GLN A 34 19.40 -4.70 -0.48
C GLN A 34 19.46 -5.09 -1.97
N PRO A 35 18.39 -4.88 -2.75
CA PRO A 35 18.36 -5.27 -4.14
C PRO A 35 19.49 -4.52 -4.84
N LEU A 36 20.34 -5.26 -5.55
CA LEU A 36 21.48 -4.68 -6.24
C LEU A 36 20.94 -3.77 -7.36
N ILE A 37 21.07 -2.45 -7.21
CA ILE A 37 20.61 -1.51 -8.23
C ILE A 37 21.70 -1.35 -9.29
N ASP A 38 21.46 -1.89 -10.48
CA ASP A 38 22.38 -1.76 -11.62
C ASP A 38 21.83 -0.76 -12.64
N ARG A 39 22.55 0.35 -12.81
CA ARG A 39 22.19 1.44 -13.74
C ARG A 39 22.38 1.08 -15.21
N SER A 40 23.12 0.02 -15.52
CA SER A 40 23.34 -0.46 -16.88
C SER A 40 22.15 -1.28 -17.42
N LEU A 41 21.29 -1.78 -16.53
CA LEU A 41 20.12 -2.56 -16.91
C LEU A 41 19.05 -1.69 -17.60
N PRO A 42 18.31 -2.27 -18.56
CA PRO A 42 17.21 -1.57 -19.21
C PRO A 42 16.14 -1.19 -18.18
N SER A 43 15.48 -0.05 -18.41
CA SER A 43 14.44 0.42 -17.48
C SER A 43 13.22 -0.49 -17.41
N GLU A 44 12.92 -1.22 -18.49
CA GLU A 44 11.77 -2.12 -18.61
C GLU A 44 12.25 -3.48 -19.13
N PRO A 45 12.24 -4.56 -18.32
CA PRO A 45 12.73 -5.88 -18.73
C PRO A 45 11.99 -6.46 -19.92
N SER A 46 10.66 -6.28 -19.97
CA SER A 46 9.79 -6.81 -21.03
C SER A 46 9.98 -6.11 -22.37
N TYR A 47 10.67 -4.97 -22.40
CA TYR A 47 10.91 -4.19 -23.61
C TYR A 47 12.42 -4.06 -23.83
N PRO A 48 13.08 -5.03 -24.49
CA PRO A 48 14.53 -5.03 -24.69
C PRO A 48 14.98 -3.79 -25.47
N ALA A 49 16.26 -3.44 -25.40
CA ALA A 49 16.84 -2.22 -25.97
C ALA A 49 16.94 -2.19 -27.52
N SER A 50 15.95 -2.75 -28.22
CA SER A 50 15.80 -2.62 -29.66
C SER A 50 15.22 -1.24 -30.02
N LYS A 51 15.50 -0.77 -31.25
CA LYS A 51 15.00 0.54 -31.73
C LYS A 51 13.46 0.58 -31.76
N ASP A 52 12.81 -0.52 -32.11
CA ASP A 52 11.36 -0.62 -32.19
C ASP A 52 10.73 -0.61 -30.79
N SER A 53 11.29 -1.39 -29.86
CA SER A 53 10.88 -1.39 -28.45
C SER A 53 11.07 -0.03 -27.79
N ALA A 54 12.16 0.69 -28.09
CA ALA A 54 12.41 2.03 -27.57
C ALA A 54 11.36 3.05 -28.05
N ALA A 55 10.94 2.99 -29.32
CA ALA A 55 9.90 3.85 -29.86
C ALA A 55 8.52 3.56 -29.22
N ILE A 56 8.20 2.27 -29.03
CA ILE A 56 6.98 1.84 -28.34
C ILE A 56 6.98 2.36 -26.89
N LEU A 57 8.07 2.13 -26.15
CA LEU A 57 8.21 2.60 -24.77
C LEU A 57 8.10 4.12 -24.65
N ALA A 58 8.71 4.87 -25.56
CA ALA A 58 8.63 6.33 -25.55
C ALA A 58 7.17 6.80 -25.74
N ARG A 59 6.42 6.16 -26.65
CA ARG A 59 5.00 6.45 -26.87
C ARG A 59 4.14 6.09 -25.64
N LEU A 60 4.36 4.93 -25.04
CA LEU A 60 3.64 4.49 -23.84
C LEU A 60 3.89 5.44 -22.66
N ARG A 61 5.15 5.81 -22.40
CA ARG A 61 5.55 6.76 -21.36
C ARG A 61 4.94 8.14 -21.54
N ALA A 62 4.92 8.65 -22.78
CA ALA A 62 4.34 9.96 -23.06
C ALA A 62 2.85 10.01 -22.70
N ARG A 63 2.10 8.98 -23.06
CA ARG A 63 0.67 8.86 -22.77
C ARG A 63 0.38 8.57 -21.30
N GLU A 64 1.22 7.75 -20.65
CA GLU A 64 1.13 7.54 -19.21
C GLU A 64 1.29 8.86 -18.46
N LYS A 65 2.29 9.67 -18.84
CA LYS A 65 2.51 11.00 -18.25
C LYS A 65 1.31 11.92 -18.47
N GLU A 66 0.65 11.84 -19.62
CA GLU A 66 -0.58 12.59 -19.88
C GLU A 66 -1.72 12.15 -18.94
N ALA A 67 -1.92 10.84 -18.77
CA ALA A 67 -2.96 10.29 -17.90
C ALA A 67 -2.74 10.67 -16.42
N VAL A 68 -1.51 10.56 -15.92
CA VAL A 68 -1.15 10.95 -14.54
C VAL A 68 -1.24 12.46 -14.37
N GLY A 69 -0.79 13.22 -15.37
CA GLY A 69 -0.82 14.69 -15.36
C GLY A 69 -2.23 15.28 -15.24
N LEU A 70 -3.27 14.59 -15.72
CA LEU A 70 -4.67 15.00 -15.51
C LEU A 70 -5.04 15.03 -14.02
N ILE A 71 -4.64 13.99 -13.27
CA ILE A 71 -4.94 13.88 -11.83
C ILE A 71 -4.08 14.86 -11.05
N GLU A 72 -2.77 14.93 -11.34
CA GLU A 72 -1.86 15.86 -10.67
C GLU A 72 -2.31 17.32 -10.86
N ALA A 73 -2.76 17.69 -12.07
CA ALA A 73 -3.27 19.03 -12.33
C ALA A 73 -4.59 19.31 -11.58
N TYR A 74 -5.44 18.31 -11.41
CA TYR A 74 -6.68 18.44 -10.65
C TYR A 74 -6.41 18.57 -9.15
N GLU A 75 -5.64 17.65 -8.57
CA GLU A 75 -5.28 17.67 -7.14
C GLU A 75 -4.44 18.89 -6.78
N GLY A 76 -3.51 19.31 -7.66
CA GLY A 76 -2.72 20.52 -7.48
C GLY A 76 -3.57 21.79 -7.41
N ARG A 77 -4.66 21.87 -8.20
CA ARG A 77 -5.62 22.99 -8.09
C ARG A 77 -6.32 23.00 -6.75
N LEU A 78 -6.67 21.84 -6.19
CA LEU A 78 -7.34 21.75 -4.88
C LEU A 78 -6.46 22.25 -3.72
N GLN A 79 -5.14 22.22 -3.88
CA GLN A 79 -4.18 22.72 -2.88
C GLN A 79 -3.98 24.24 -2.93
N THR A 80 -4.51 24.94 -3.95
CA THR A 80 -4.39 26.40 -4.05
C THR A 80 -5.41 27.14 -3.18
N PRO A 81 -5.02 28.23 -2.50
CA PRO A 81 -5.95 29.02 -1.67
C PRO A 81 -7.16 29.58 -2.44
N GLU A 82 -7.01 29.80 -3.74
CA GLU A 82 -8.04 30.33 -4.65
C GLU A 82 -9.13 29.29 -4.96
N ALA A 83 -8.81 27.99 -4.94
CA ALA A 83 -9.81 26.94 -5.12
C ALA A 83 -10.77 26.81 -3.92
N ALA A 84 -10.33 27.24 -2.72
CA ALA A 84 -11.17 27.30 -1.53
C ALA A 84 -12.19 28.47 -1.59
N SER A 85 -11.88 29.53 -2.35
CA SER A 85 -12.71 30.74 -2.44
C SER A 85 -13.59 30.82 -3.71
N VAL A 86 -13.33 30.02 -4.75
CA VAL A 86 -14.01 30.09 -6.06
C VAL A 86 -14.85 28.83 -6.38
N SER A 87 -15.42 28.16 -5.37
CA SER A 87 -16.39 27.08 -5.63
C SER A 87 -17.80 27.65 -5.79
N LEU A 88 -18.15 28.08 -7.01
CA LEU A 88 -19.54 28.39 -7.42
C LEU A 88 -20.42 27.12 -7.48
N ASP A 89 -19.79 25.97 -7.65
CA ASP A 89 -20.42 24.67 -7.60
C ASP A 89 -20.21 24.09 -6.20
N GLY A 90 -21.28 23.77 -5.48
CA GLY A 90 -21.21 23.16 -4.15
C GLY A 90 -20.48 21.80 -4.11
N GLU A 91 -20.52 21.12 -2.97
CA GLU A 91 -19.83 19.84 -2.76
C GLU A 91 -20.13 18.79 -3.84
N GLU A 92 -21.36 18.76 -4.35
CA GLU A 92 -21.78 17.85 -5.41
C GLU A 92 -21.07 18.12 -6.75
N GLY A 93 -20.91 19.38 -7.14
CA GLY A 93 -20.19 19.72 -8.37
C GLY A 93 -18.70 19.42 -8.25
N ARG A 94 -18.11 19.57 -7.05
CA ARG A 94 -16.73 19.14 -6.79
C ARG A 94 -16.59 17.62 -6.92
N ARG A 95 -17.52 16.85 -6.32
CA ARG A 95 -17.53 15.38 -6.43
C ARG A 95 -17.64 14.92 -7.88
N ARG A 96 -18.53 15.54 -8.66
CA ARG A 96 -18.70 15.23 -10.09
C ARG A 96 -17.43 15.51 -10.89
N ARG A 97 -16.81 16.69 -10.73
CA ARG A 97 -15.54 17.02 -11.41
C ARG A 97 -14.42 16.05 -11.05
N LYS A 98 -14.33 15.66 -9.76
CA LYS A 98 -13.40 14.61 -9.33
C LYS A 98 -13.66 13.33 -10.11
N LYS A 99 -14.90 12.85 -10.11
CA LYS A 99 -15.31 11.63 -10.83
C LYS A 99 -14.92 11.72 -12.32
N ASP A 100 -15.28 12.81 -13.00
CA ASP A 100 -15.00 13.01 -14.44
C ASP A 100 -13.49 12.94 -14.75
N VAL A 101 -12.64 13.58 -13.92
CA VAL A 101 -11.18 13.57 -14.11
C VAL A 101 -10.59 12.17 -13.89
N TYR A 102 -11.02 11.49 -12.84
CA TYR A 102 -10.53 10.16 -12.52
C TYR A 102 -10.99 9.12 -13.55
N GLU A 103 -12.23 9.19 -14.03
CA GLU A 103 -12.74 8.34 -15.10
C GLU A 103 -12.01 8.59 -16.44
N ALA A 104 -11.72 9.84 -16.77
CA ALA A 104 -10.94 10.18 -17.97
C ALA A 104 -9.51 9.62 -17.90
N SER A 105 -8.81 9.82 -16.78
CA SER A 105 -7.46 9.28 -16.56
C SER A 105 -7.46 7.74 -16.60
N LEU A 106 -8.45 7.11 -15.95
CA LEU A 106 -8.59 5.67 -15.95
C LEU A 106 -8.83 5.10 -17.34
N GLY A 107 -9.66 5.75 -18.17
CA GLY A 107 -9.86 5.35 -19.56
C GLY A 107 -8.60 5.45 -20.42
N MET A 108 -7.68 6.38 -20.12
CA MET A 108 -6.38 6.45 -20.78
C MET A 108 -5.46 5.31 -20.35
N LEU A 109 -5.45 4.97 -19.05
CA LEU A 109 -4.66 3.88 -18.49
C LEU A 109 -5.17 2.51 -18.93
N ASP A 110 -6.49 2.33 -19.07
CA ASP A 110 -7.09 1.11 -19.62
C ASP A 110 -6.56 0.84 -21.04
N ARG A 111 -6.61 1.84 -21.93
CA ARG A 111 -6.04 1.74 -23.29
C ARG A 111 -4.54 1.47 -23.30
N LEU A 112 -3.80 2.03 -22.35
CA LEU A 112 -2.36 1.77 -22.23
C LEU A 112 -2.07 0.32 -21.87
N VAL A 113 -2.84 -0.27 -20.96
CA VAL A 113 -2.70 -1.68 -20.59
C VAL A 113 -3.15 -2.60 -21.72
N GLU A 114 -4.16 -2.21 -22.51
CA GLU A 114 -4.56 -2.96 -23.71
C GLU A 114 -3.47 -2.95 -24.79
N GLU A 115 -2.84 -1.81 -25.05
CA GLU A 115 -1.78 -1.66 -26.05
C GLU A 115 -0.43 -2.24 -25.61
N GLY A 116 -0.14 -2.20 -24.31
CA GLY A 116 1.08 -2.72 -23.70
C GLY A 116 0.76 -3.58 -22.47
N PRO A 117 0.31 -4.84 -22.65
CA PRO A 117 -0.05 -5.70 -21.52
C PRO A 117 1.09 -5.97 -20.53
N GLU A 118 2.33 -5.87 -21.02
CA GLU A 118 3.57 -6.05 -20.27
C GLU A 118 4.16 -4.74 -19.73
N TYR A 119 3.48 -3.60 -19.93
CA TYR A 119 3.93 -2.31 -19.42
C TYR A 119 3.52 -2.13 -17.95
N ALA A 120 4.41 -2.57 -17.06
CA ALA A 120 4.16 -2.68 -15.63
C ALA A 120 3.78 -1.35 -14.96
N SER A 121 4.42 -0.24 -15.37
CA SER A 121 4.15 1.09 -14.81
C SER A 121 2.68 1.54 -15.01
N ALA A 122 2.10 1.28 -16.19
CA ALA A 122 0.71 1.64 -16.46
C ALA A 122 -0.26 0.88 -15.55
N ARG A 123 0.02 -0.40 -15.25
CA ARG A 123 -0.81 -1.19 -14.30
C ARG A 123 -0.72 -0.66 -12.89
N ASN A 124 0.49 -0.35 -12.41
CA ASN A 124 0.68 0.25 -11.08
C ASN A 124 -0.06 1.59 -10.95
N ASN A 125 0.00 2.43 -11.98
CA ASN A 125 -0.70 3.72 -11.99
C ASN A 125 -2.21 3.52 -12.09
N ARG A 126 -2.68 2.56 -12.90
CA ARG A 126 -4.09 2.22 -13.03
C ARG A 126 -4.71 1.77 -11.71
N ALA A 127 -4.01 0.90 -10.97
CA ALA A 127 -4.41 0.48 -9.64
C ALA A 127 -4.54 1.69 -8.69
N GLN A 128 -3.58 2.61 -8.72
CA GLN A 128 -3.62 3.83 -7.91
C GLN A 128 -4.83 4.71 -8.21
N VAL A 129 -5.11 4.95 -9.49
CA VAL A 129 -6.26 5.76 -9.91
C VAL A 129 -7.59 5.11 -9.51
N ARG A 130 -7.72 3.78 -9.64
CA ARG A 130 -8.91 3.04 -9.19
C ARG A 130 -9.14 3.22 -7.70
N ARG A 131 -8.11 3.01 -6.87
CA ARG A 131 -8.16 3.20 -5.41
C ARG A 131 -8.62 4.61 -5.03
N TRP A 132 -8.04 5.63 -5.64
CA TRP A 132 -8.39 7.02 -5.35
C TRP A 132 -9.77 7.42 -5.89
N GLY A 133 -10.17 6.86 -7.03
CA GLY A 133 -11.48 7.09 -7.65
C GLY A 133 -12.65 6.61 -6.81
N VAL A 134 -12.47 5.51 -6.08
CA VAL A 134 -13.49 4.97 -5.14
C VAL A 134 -13.39 5.55 -3.73
N GLY A 135 -12.47 6.49 -3.48
CA GLY A 135 -12.34 7.19 -2.21
C GLY A 135 -11.34 6.58 -1.22
N GLY A 136 -10.49 5.64 -1.64
CA GLY A 136 -9.43 5.03 -0.84
C GLY A 136 -9.49 3.51 -0.82
N ASP A 137 -8.86 2.92 0.21
CA ASP A 137 -8.76 1.46 0.36
C ASP A 137 -9.89 0.87 1.23
N CYS A 138 -10.59 1.69 2.01
CA CYS A 138 -11.64 1.26 2.92
C CYS A 138 -12.78 0.62 2.14
N GLY A 139 -13.14 -0.62 2.49
CA GLY A 139 -14.19 -1.36 1.81
C GLY A 139 -13.84 -1.78 0.38
N LEU A 140 -12.57 -1.72 -0.03
CA LEU A 140 -12.13 -2.07 -1.39
C LEU A 140 -12.03 -3.59 -1.59
N VAL A 141 -11.54 -4.31 -0.57
CA VAL A 141 -11.33 -5.76 -0.64
C VAL A 141 -12.22 -6.52 0.33
N VAL A 142 -12.52 -5.96 1.49
CA VAL A 142 -13.37 -6.58 2.51
C VAL A 142 -14.52 -5.64 2.83
N ARG A 143 -15.76 -6.15 2.87
CA ARG A 143 -16.93 -5.41 3.35
C ARG A 143 -17.76 -6.25 4.29
N GLY A 144 -18.12 -5.69 5.44
CA GLY A 144 -19.19 -6.21 6.28
C GLY A 144 -20.55 -5.75 5.77
N ALA A 145 -21.45 -6.67 5.48
CA ALA A 145 -22.86 -6.37 5.23
C ALA A 145 -23.66 -6.66 6.50
N ARG A 146 -24.43 -5.66 6.97
CA ARG A 146 -25.50 -5.90 7.95
C ARG A 146 -26.74 -6.38 7.21
N GLU A 147 -27.44 -7.38 7.72
CA GLU A 147 -28.74 -7.76 7.17
C GLU A 147 -29.68 -6.54 7.14
N ALA A 148 -30.37 -6.39 6.00
CA ALA A 148 -31.31 -5.31 5.73
C ALA A 148 -32.53 -5.40 6.67
N GLY A 149 -32.40 -4.89 7.89
CA GLY A 149 -33.47 -4.96 8.89
C GLY A 149 -33.46 -3.90 9.99
N VAL A 150 -32.43 -3.05 10.10
CA VAL A 150 -32.36 -2.02 11.15
C VAL A 150 -32.22 -0.63 10.52
N VAL A 151 -33.37 -0.01 10.29
CA VAL A 151 -33.49 1.41 9.94
C VAL A 151 -33.20 2.22 11.21
N GLY A 152 -32.13 3.01 11.20
CA GLY A 152 -31.86 4.00 12.25
C GLY A 152 -30.47 3.88 12.84
N GLY A 153 -29.47 4.28 12.07
CA GLY A 153 -28.10 4.48 12.54
C GLY A 153 -27.35 5.28 11.49
N ASP A 154 -26.75 6.38 11.92
CA ASP A 154 -25.99 7.36 11.14
C ASP A 154 -25.15 6.72 10.04
N ALA A 155 -25.14 7.33 8.85
CA ALA A 155 -24.56 6.78 7.62
C ALA A 155 -23.06 6.47 7.79
N GLY A 156 -22.75 5.24 8.18
CA GLY A 156 -21.42 4.70 8.35
C GLY A 156 -21.38 3.25 7.87
N TRP A 157 -20.28 2.89 7.22
CA TRP A 157 -20.02 1.68 6.41
C TRP A 157 -20.54 1.77 4.96
N HIS A 158 -19.84 2.63 4.20
CA HIS A 158 -19.79 2.78 2.73
C HIS A 158 -21.13 2.77 2.00
N ALA A 159 -21.60 4.01 1.78
CA ALA A 159 -22.80 4.44 1.08
C ALA A 159 -23.42 3.44 0.09
N ASP A 160 -24.74 3.31 0.24
CA ASP A 160 -25.68 2.72 -0.69
C ASP A 160 -25.27 2.95 -2.15
N ALA A 161 -25.21 1.84 -2.88
CA ALA A 161 -25.09 1.78 -4.33
C ALA A 161 -26.34 2.39 -4.99
N LYS A 162 -26.50 3.71 -4.93
CA LYS A 162 -27.62 4.41 -5.58
C LYS A 162 -27.28 5.15 -6.86
N ASP A 163 -26.02 5.27 -7.26
CA ASP A 163 -25.68 5.96 -8.52
C ASP A 163 -24.57 5.25 -9.31
N GLY A 164 -24.93 4.21 -10.07
CA GLY A 164 -24.05 3.65 -11.13
C GLY A 164 -22.61 3.34 -10.70
N ALA A 165 -22.40 3.08 -9.41
CA ALA A 165 -21.10 2.81 -8.83
C ALA A 165 -20.61 1.48 -9.38
N ARG A 166 -19.42 1.47 -9.98
CA ARG A 166 -18.76 0.23 -10.40
C ARG A 166 -18.77 -0.76 -9.24
N ASP A 167 -19.00 -2.04 -9.53
CA ASP A 167 -19.06 -3.06 -8.49
C ASP A 167 -17.73 -3.04 -7.72
N TRP A 168 -17.81 -2.82 -6.40
CA TRP A 168 -16.63 -2.76 -5.55
C TRP A 168 -15.81 -4.06 -5.64
N ARG A 169 -16.46 -5.19 -5.92
CA ARG A 169 -15.78 -6.47 -6.15
C ARG A 169 -14.95 -6.45 -7.43
N GLU A 170 -15.51 -5.90 -8.50
CA GLU A 170 -14.79 -5.73 -9.77
C GLU A 170 -13.59 -4.79 -9.57
N GLU A 171 -13.79 -3.68 -8.86
CA GLU A 171 -12.70 -2.73 -8.58
C GLU A 171 -11.61 -3.32 -7.68
N GLY A 172 -11.98 -3.97 -6.57
CA GLY A 172 -11.02 -4.64 -5.69
C GLY A 172 -10.23 -5.73 -6.42
N THR A 173 -10.91 -6.53 -7.25
CA THR A 173 -10.26 -7.55 -8.08
C THR A 173 -9.31 -6.92 -9.11
N ALA A 174 -9.73 -5.86 -9.79
CA ALA A 174 -8.92 -5.18 -10.79
C ALA A 174 -7.67 -4.54 -10.16
N VAL A 175 -7.80 -3.88 -9.01
CA VAL A 175 -6.69 -3.27 -8.27
C VAL A 175 -5.65 -4.32 -7.86
N LEU A 176 -6.10 -5.43 -7.25
CA LEU A 176 -5.20 -6.49 -6.82
C LEU A 176 -4.51 -7.16 -8.02
N ALA A 177 -5.26 -7.45 -9.09
CA ALA A 177 -4.70 -8.03 -10.30
C ALA A 177 -3.65 -7.11 -10.96
N ASP A 178 -3.90 -5.81 -11.03
CA ASP A 178 -2.96 -4.84 -11.60
C ASP A 178 -1.68 -4.72 -10.78
N LEU A 179 -1.78 -4.62 -9.46
CA LEU A 179 -0.62 -4.53 -8.57
C LEU A 179 0.22 -5.81 -8.63
N GLN A 180 -0.42 -6.98 -8.54
CA GLN A 180 0.26 -8.28 -8.64
C GLN A 180 0.95 -8.43 -10.00
N THR A 181 0.27 -8.09 -11.10
CA THR A 181 0.85 -8.17 -12.44
C THR A 181 2.00 -7.19 -12.61
N ALA A 182 1.88 -5.96 -12.12
CA ALA A 182 2.97 -4.98 -12.15
C ALA A 182 4.20 -5.47 -11.38
N ILE A 183 4.00 -6.07 -10.20
CA ILE A 183 5.06 -6.69 -9.40
C ILE A 183 5.71 -7.83 -10.19
N THR A 184 4.92 -8.75 -10.76
CA THR A 184 5.44 -9.89 -11.52
C THR A 184 6.28 -9.43 -12.72
N LEU A 185 5.80 -8.44 -13.47
CA LEU A 185 6.50 -7.92 -14.65
C LEU A 185 7.80 -7.16 -14.30
N ALA A 186 7.82 -6.46 -13.16
CA ALA A 186 8.97 -5.67 -12.73
C ALA A 186 10.00 -6.47 -11.93
N SER A 187 9.60 -7.60 -11.34
CA SER A 187 10.45 -8.43 -10.49
C SER A 187 11.57 -9.10 -11.29
N PRO A 188 12.77 -9.27 -10.70
CA PRO A 188 13.83 -10.06 -11.31
C PRO A 188 13.43 -11.54 -11.42
N ALA A 189 14.11 -12.29 -12.29
CA ALA A 189 13.80 -13.71 -12.50
C ALA A 189 14.22 -14.57 -11.30
N SER A 190 15.30 -14.18 -10.63
CA SER A 190 15.81 -14.86 -9.43
C SER A 190 15.95 -13.92 -8.23
N PRO A 191 15.71 -14.40 -6.99
CA PRO A 191 16.04 -13.64 -5.79
C PRO A 191 17.54 -13.29 -5.77
N GLY A 192 17.86 -12.00 -5.63
CA GLY A 192 19.24 -11.49 -5.58
C GLY A 192 19.83 -11.01 -6.90
N GLU A 193 19.12 -11.18 -8.02
CA GLU A 193 19.49 -10.52 -9.28
C GLU A 193 19.36 -9.00 -9.16
N ALA A 194 20.22 -8.29 -9.88
CA ALA A 194 20.17 -6.84 -9.94
C ALA A 194 18.91 -6.36 -10.67
N VAL A 195 18.37 -5.21 -10.23
CA VAL A 195 17.25 -4.54 -10.89
C VAL A 195 17.68 -3.15 -11.34
N SER A 196 17.10 -2.65 -12.43
CA SER A 196 17.34 -1.27 -12.85
C SER A 196 16.77 -0.27 -11.84
N PRO A 197 17.26 0.99 -11.79
CA PRO A 197 16.68 2.01 -10.92
C PRO A 197 15.18 2.27 -11.17
N ALA A 198 14.71 2.07 -12.42
CA ALA A 198 13.30 2.24 -12.76
C ALA A 198 12.46 1.09 -12.19
N GLN A 199 12.91 -0.16 -12.37
CA GLN A 199 12.27 -1.33 -11.75
C GLN A 199 12.24 -1.22 -10.24
N GLY A 200 13.35 -0.84 -9.60
CA GLY A 200 13.41 -0.66 -8.15
C GLY A 200 12.35 0.31 -7.65
N ARG A 201 12.22 1.50 -8.28
CA ARG A 201 11.17 2.46 -7.92
C ARG A 201 9.76 1.92 -8.12
N LEU A 202 9.52 1.24 -9.25
CA LEU A 202 8.20 0.66 -9.55
C LEU A 202 7.83 -0.43 -8.55
N LEU A 203 8.76 -1.34 -8.23
CA LEU A 203 8.56 -2.38 -7.21
C LEU A 203 8.32 -1.76 -5.83
N ALA A 204 9.11 -0.76 -5.47
CA ALA A 204 8.93 -0.03 -4.22
C ALA A 204 7.51 0.55 -4.12
N GLN A 205 7.02 1.19 -5.18
CA GLN A 205 5.65 1.73 -5.25
C GLN A 205 4.59 0.63 -5.22
N ALA A 206 4.68 -0.38 -6.09
CA ALA A 206 3.67 -1.41 -6.24
C ALA A 206 3.51 -2.26 -4.96
N TYR A 207 4.61 -2.66 -4.32
CA TYR A 207 4.56 -3.34 -3.01
C TYR A 207 3.97 -2.44 -1.93
N THR A 208 4.29 -1.14 -1.91
CA THR A 208 3.71 -0.20 -0.93
C THR A 208 2.20 -0.08 -1.10
N GLN A 209 1.74 0.06 -2.36
CA GLN A 209 0.32 0.12 -2.67
C GLN A 209 -0.41 -1.18 -2.28
N LEU A 210 0.16 -2.33 -2.63
CA LEU A 210 -0.42 -3.63 -2.29
C LEU A 210 -0.47 -3.85 -0.77
N GLY A 211 0.58 -3.44 -0.06
CA GLY A 211 0.63 -3.48 1.39
C GLY A 211 -0.46 -2.62 2.03
N ALA A 212 -0.71 -1.41 1.50
CA ALA A 212 -1.78 -0.55 1.99
C ALA A 212 -3.17 -1.17 1.81
N VAL A 213 -3.42 -1.77 0.64
CA VAL A 213 -4.68 -2.47 0.35
C VAL A 213 -4.90 -3.64 1.31
N TYR A 214 -3.88 -4.49 1.55
CA TYR A 214 -4.00 -5.59 2.50
C TYR A 214 -4.12 -5.11 3.94
N HIS A 215 -3.39 -4.06 4.33
CA HIS A 215 -3.48 -3.51 5.67
C HIS A 215 -4.90 -3.03 5.97
N GLN A 216 -5.49 -2.26 5.06
CA GLN A 216 -6.86 -1.78 5.19
C GLN A 216 -7.87 -2.94 5.17
N ALA A 217 -7.69 -3.95 4.31
CA ALA A 217 -8.54 -5.14 4.31
C ALA A 217 -8.55 -5.87 5.68
N GLY A 218 -7.41 -5.93 6.35
CA GLY A 218 -7.30 -6.45 7.71
C GLY A 218 -8.04 -5.58 8.73
N GLN A 219 -7.94 -4.24 8.61
CA GLN A 219 -8.71 -3.31 9.47
C GLN A 219 -10.22 -3.48 9.26
N ASP A 220 -10.68 -3.50 8.01
CA ASP A 220 -12.09 -3.68 7.66
C ASP A 220 -12.64 -5.01 8.22
N MET A 221 -11.81 -6.06 8.25
CA MET A 221 -12.17 -7.35 8.84
C MET A 221 -12.28 -7.31 10.37
N LEU A 222 -11.35 -6.64 11.05
CA LEU A 222 -11.40 -6.43 12.50
C LEU A 222 -12.61 -5.58 12.91
N GLU A 223 -12.91 -4.53 12.14
CA GLU A 223 -14.05 -3.66 12.37
C GLU A 223 -15.38 -4.40 12.18
N ALA A 224 -15.47 -5.28 11.17
CA ALA A 224 -16.62 -6.15 11.00
C ALA A 224 -16.78 -7.16 12.16
N ALA A 225 -15.68 -7.70 12.69
CA ALA A 225 -15.69 -8.60 13.83
C ALA A 225 -16.02 -7.92 15.18
N ALA A 226 -15.76 -6.61 15.30
CA ALA A 226 -16.06 -5.82 16.48
C ALA A 226 -17.57 -5.47 16.63
N VAL A 227 -18.40 -5.77 15.62
CA VAL A 227 -19.84 -5.54 15.68
C VAL A 227 -20.47 -6.49 16.71
N PRO A 228 -21.28 -5.97 17.66
CA PRO A 228 -21.85 -6.80 18.73
C PRO A 228 -22.69 -7.95 18.19
N ALA A 229 -22.53 -9.14 18.78
CA ALA A 229 -23.10 -10.43 18.37
C ALA A 229 -24.64 -10.50 18.16
N LYS A 230 -25.37 -9.43 18.47
CA LYS A 230 -26.81 -9.30 18.17
C LYS A 230 -27.10 -8.84 16.74
N ALA A 231 -26.09 -8.37 16.01
CA ALA A 231 -26.18 -8.10 14.58
C ALA A 231 -25.36 -9.16 13.85
N GLU A 232 -26.02 -10.03 13.09
CA GLU A 232 -25.32 -10.91 12.16
C GLU A 232 -24.69 -10.02 11.07
N VAL A 233 -23.35 -9.99 11.04
CA VAL A 233 -22.58 -9.30 10.00
C VAL A 233 -21.98 -10.36 9.10
N MET A 234 -22.41 -10.36 7.84
CA MET A 234 -21.78 -11.20 6.82
C MET A 234 -20.57 -10.45 6.28
N VAL A 235 -19.38 -10.98 6.54
CA VAL A 235 -18.14 -10.49 5.91
C VAL A 235 -18.06 -11.03 4.49
N THR A 236 -17.82 -10.13 3.54
CA THR A 236 -17.65 -10.47 2.13
C THR A 236 -16.29 -9.98 1.65
N VAL A 237 -15.63 -10.79 0.83
CA VAL A 237 -14.33 -10.49 0.23
C VAL A 237 -14.49 -10.37 -1.28
N ALA A 238 -13.86 -9.37 -1.89
CA ALA A 238 -13.93 -9.10 -3.34
C ALA A 238 -13.37 -10.24 -4.18
N VAL A 239 -12.28 -10.85 -3.72
CA VAL A 239 -11.48 -11.82 -4.48
C VAL A 239 -11.60 -13.22 -3.89
N ASP A 240 -11.93 -14.20 -4.72
CA ASP A 240 -12.17 -15.59 -4.30
C ASP A 240 -10.98 -16.24 -3.61
N SER A 241 -9.75 -15.98 -4.08
CA SER A 241 -8.53 -16.55 -3.50
C SER A 241 -8.23 -16.04 -2.08
N LEU A 242 -8.84 -14.90 -1.70
CA LEU A 242 -8.68 -14.27 -0.38
C LEU A 242 -9.87 -14.54 0.53
N ARG A 243 -10.88 -15.30 0.08
CA ARG A 243 -12.15 -15.53 0.80
C ARG A 243 -11.96 -16.11 2.21
N ASN A 244 -10.92 -16.92 2.41
CA ASN A 244 -10.65 -17.60 3.67
C ASN A 244 -9.56 -16.91 4.51
N TRP A 245 -9.11 -15.72 4.10
CA TRP A 245 -8.11 -14.98 4.87
C TRP A 245 -8.75 -14.39 6.13
N SER A 246 -8.03 -14.53 7.23
CA SER A 246 -8.27 -13.84 8.50
C SER A 246 -7.68 -12.43 8.50
N ALA A 247 -7.99 -11.64 9.53
CA ALA A 247 -7.35 -10.34 9.72
C ALA A 247 -5.84 -10.47 9.90
N GLU A 248 -5.38 -11.54 10.55
CA GLU A 248 -3.97 -11.88 10.72
C GLU A 248 -3.29 -12.22 9.40
N ASP A 249 -3.96 -12.95 8.50
CA ASP A 249 -3.42 -13.26 7.16
C ASP A 249 -3.21 -11.97 6.34
N PHE A 250 -4.17 -11.05 6.39
CA PHE A 250 -4.04 -9.72 5.78
C PHE A 250 -2.92 -8.90 6.41
N GLU A 251 -2.77 -8.93 7.74
CA GLU A 251 -1.69 -8.24 8.45
C GLU A 251 -0.31 -8.79 8.03
N GLU A 252 -0.16 -10.12 7.97
CA GLU A 252 1.09 -10.75 7.54
C GLU A 252 1.43 -10.40 6.08
N ALA A 253 0.44 -10.47 5.18
CA ALA A 253 0.61 -10.13 3.77
C ALA A 253 1.00 -8.65 3.59
N ALA A 254 0.37 -7.75 4.34
CA ALA A 254 0.70 -6.33 4.35
C ALA A 254 2.12 -6.08 4.86
N ALA A 255 2.50 -6.68 5.99
CA ALA A 255 3.85 -6.56 6.55
C ALA A 255 4.93 -7.04 5.56
N ARG A 256 4.66 -8.16 4.87
CA ARG A 256 5.54 -8.68 3.81
C ARG A 256 5.70 -7.70 2.66
N CYS A 257 4.60 -7.11 2.21
CA CYS A 257 4.61 -6.11 1.13
C CYS A 257 5.38 -4.85 1.56
N PHE A 258 5.13 -4.31 2.75
CA PHE A 258 5.84 -3.13 3.23
C PHE A 258 7.34 -3.38 3.41
N ARG A 259 7.74 -4.57 3.88
CA ARG A 259 9.15 -4.96 3.94
C ARG A 259 9.79 -4.93 2.55
N LEU A 260 9.16 -5.54 1.55
CA LEU A 260 9.66 -5.53 0.18
C LEU A 260 9.68 -4.11 -0.41
N GLY A 261 8.64 -3.31 -0.17
CA GLY A 261 8.60 -1.90 -0.57
C GLY A 261 9.76 -1.09 0.03
N GLY A 262 10.06 -1.31 1.31
CA GLY A 262 11.20 -0.70 2.01
C GLY A 262 12.55 -1.20 1.49
N GLN A 263 12.67 -2.49 1.19
CA GLN A 263 13.86 -3.10 0.60
C GLN A 263 14.21 -2.47 -0.77
N TYR A 264 13.21 -2.13 -1.59
CA TYR A 264 13.39 -1.39 -2.85
C TYR A 264 13.51 0.13 -2.69
N GLY A 265 13.50 0.66 -1.46
CA GLY A 265 13.81 2.07 -1.15
C GLY A 265 12.62 2.98 -0.88
N ASN A 266 11.43 2.45 -0.57
CA ASN A 266 10.31 3.27 -0.11
C ASN A 266 10.36 3.48 1.42
N GLU A 267 10.63 4.71 1.85
CA GLU A 267 10.74 5.05 3.28
C GLU A 267 9.42 4.94 4.05
N VAL A 268 8.27 5.21 3.41
CA VAL A 268 6.95 5.04 4.04
C VAL A 268 6.70 3.55 4.30
N ALA A 269 6.98 2.70 3.31
CA ALA A 269 6.87 1.26 3.48
C ALA A 269 7.84 0.73 4.54
N LYS A 270 9.06 1.25 4.59
CA LYS A 270 10.03 0.91 5.65
C LYS A 270 9.49 1.25 7.04
N ALA A 271 8.93 2.44 7.21
CA ALA A 271 8.33 2.85 8.48
C ALA A 271 7.14 1.95 8.86
N LEU A 272 6.24 1.65 7.91
CA LEU A 272 5.10 0.77 8.12
C LEU A 272 5.52 -0.68 8.43
N ALA A 273 6.57 -1.18 7.78
CA ALA A 273 7.12 -2.51 8.06
C ALA A 273 7.62 -2.64 9.50
N VAL A 274 8.24 -1.58 10.04
CA VAL A 274 8.66 -1.54 11.46
C VAL A 274 7.46 -1.56 12.39
N GLN A 275 6.40 -0.80 12.08
CA GLN A 275 5.18 -0.75 12.90
C GLN A 275 4.46 -2.10 12.96
N MET A 276 4.47 -2.85 11.86
CA MET A 276 3.82 -4.17 11.75
C MET A 276 4.73 -5.32 12.22
N ASN A 277 5.95 -5.04 12.65
CA ASN A 277 6.84 -6.06 13.20
C ASN A 277 6.34 -6.50 14.59
N PRO A 278 5.99 -7.79 14.81
CA PRO A 278 5.46 -8.26 16.08
C PRO A 278 6.42 -8.04 17.25
N TYR A 279 7.73 -8.08 16.99
CA TYR A 279 8.75 -7.81 18.01
C TYR A 279 8.78 -6.33 18.38
N ALA A 280 8.73 -5.43 17.40
CA ALA A 280 8.69 -3.99 17.66
C ALA A 280 7.42 -3.59 18.45
N ARG A 281 6.26 -4.18 18.14
CA ARG A 281 5.01 -3.97 18.89
C ARG A 281 5.11 -4.47 20.33
N LEU A 282 5.74 -5.62 20.56
CA LEU A 282 5.95 -6.14 21.92
C LEU A 282 6.88 -5.23 22.72
N CYS A 283 8.02 -4.84 22.16
CA CYS A 283 8.98 -3.94 22.80
C CYS A 283 8.36 -2.57 23.09
N GLY A 284 7.61 -2.00 22.14
CA GLY A 284 6.89 -0.75 22.33
C GLY A 284 5.94 -0.80 23.53
N ARG A 285 5.11 -1.84 23.62
CA ARG A 285 4.19 -2.02 24.77
C ARG A 285 4.91 -2.21 26.11
N ILE A 286 6.04 -2.92 26.12
CA ILE A 286 6.86 -3.09 27.34
C ILE A 286 7.43 -1.74 27.78
N VAL A 287 7.94 -0.95 26.85
CA VAL A 287 8.52 0.39 27.12
C VAL A 287 7.43 1.38 27.55
N GLU A 288 6.28 1.41 26.88
CA GLU A 288 5.13 2.23 27.25
C GLU A 288 4.64 1.90 28.67
N GLU A 289 4.54 0.62 29.02
CA GLU A 289 4.13 0.18 30.35
C GLU A 289 5.17 0.54 31.42
N ALA A 290 6.46 0.48 31.10
CA ALA A 290 7.54 0.91 31.99
C ALA A 290 7.48 2.43 32.23
N LEU A 291 7.34 3.24 31.18
CA LEU A 291 7.19 4.70 31.28
C LEU A 291 5.93 5.09 32.05
N ARG A 292 4.81 4.38 31.82
CA ARG A 292 3.57 4.57 32.56
C ARG A 292 3.75 4.32 34.05
N LYS A 293 4.45 3.25 34.44
CA LYS A 293 4.76 2.94 35.85
C LYS A 293 5.70 3.96 36.50
N GLU A 294 6.71 4.43 35.77
CA GLU A 294 7.60 5.49 36.25
C GLU A 294 6.86 6.81 36.47
N SER A 295 5.99 7.21 35.54
CA SER A 295 5.15 8.41 35.68
C SER A 295 4.13 8.32 36.82
N ALA A 296 3.71 7.10 37.18
CA ALA A 296 2.83 6.83 38.32
C ALA A 296 3.59 6.60 39.65
N GLY A 297 4.93 6.67 39.66
CA GLY A 297 5.76 6.52 40.86
C GLY A 297 5.85 5.09 41.42
N VAL A 298 5.44 4.06 40.65
CA VAL A 298 5.47 2.65 41.08
C VAL A 298 6.76 2.02 40.58
N GLY A 299 7.81 2.06 41.42
CA GLY A 299 9.12 1.48 41.11
C GLY A 299 9.06 -0.04 40.90
N TRP A 300 9.77 -0.52 39.88
CA TRP A 300 9.88 -1.96 39.59
C TRP A 300 10.69 -2.64 40.71
N GLY A 301 10.00 -3.27 41.65
CA GLY A 301 10.63 -3.95 42.80
C GLY A 301 9.84 -3.96 44.11
N SER A 302 8.60 -3.47 44.14
CA SER A 302 7.70 -3.63 45.30
C SER A 302 6.69 -4.75 45.05
N ALA A 303 7.16 -5.99 45.13
CA ALA A 303 6.37 -7.19 45.37
C ALA A 303 7.16 -8.10 46.31
#